data_AF-A0A935BKW7-F1
#
_entry.id   AF-A0A935BKW7-F1
#
_cell.length_a   1.000
_cell.length_b   1.000
_cell.length_c   1.000
_cell.angle_alpha   90.00
_cell.angle_beta   90.00
_cell.angle_gamma   90.00
#
_symmetry.space_group_name_H-M   'P 1'
#
loop_
_entity.id
_entity.type
_entity.pdbx_description
1 polymer ?
#
loop_
_entity_poly.entity_id
_entity_poly.type
_entity_poly.pdbx_seq_one_letter_code
_entity_poly.pdbx_strand_id
1 'polypeptide(L)'
;MSNTSGAYRWWENYLVRYLMPSIAGAVIVNWLATAAGLEFRKILLLDVGVASVQTPTLFLLFLYGNLFCYISSYPILGFHVTRVIDFERGALRKGFFDGYIVTAMLALVTLILTSVCFEPSAKAGIIAPFLFVTVYVAIQLYRIRAALDQVSFNGLNGKTSKVFAYSYAISKRRGVVEEVSVTKQLSKDQVDGDTGDKFDEESEWHKKSIWRREFIDTYRHMREHGNSAFIFILELTLAGLCFLVLVAYKNEGAVYQLAAIGLLLAIWAIPAMFIHFVGQHIERRFSWYDRKVSLPTEANQSDL
;
A
#
# COMPACT_ATOMS: atom_id res chain seq x y z
N MET A 1 -2.58 20.76 -23.30
CA MET A 1 -2.22 19.42 -22.77
C MET A 1 -2.81 18.37 -23.71
N SER A 2 -1.98 17.61 -24.43
CA SER A 2 -2.47 16.60 -25.38
C SER A 2 -2.87 15.31 -24.67
N ASN A 3 -4.09 14.83 -24.94
CA ASN A 3 -4.71 13.59 -24.43
C ASN A 3 -3.97 12.27 -24.79
N THR A 4 -2.73 12.32 -25.22
CA THR A 4 -1.96 11.17 -25.73
C THR A 4 -1.22 10.38 -24.65
N SER A 5 -1.10 10.89 -23.42
CA SER A 5 -0.36 10.19 -22.34
C SER A 5 -1.13 9.02 -21.71
N GLY A 6 -2.46 8.99 -21.82
CA GLY A 6 -3.30 7.95 -21.19
C GLY A 6 -3.25 6.60 -21.90
N ALA A 7 -3.11 6.58 -23.23
CA ALA A 7 -3.15 5.35 -24.02
C ALA A 7 -1.89 4.48 -23.84
N TYR A 8 -0.72 5.09 -23.62
CA TYR A 8 0.56 4.38 -23.45
C TYR A 8 0.84 3.92 -22.02
N ARG A 9 0.01 4.31 -21.04
CA ARG A 9 0.13 3.92 -19.63
C ARG A 9 -1.10 3.16 -19.15
N TRP A 10 -1.64 2.29 -20.01
CA TRP A 10 -2.88 1.55 -19.74
C TRP A 10 -2.80 0.70 -18.46
N TRP A 11 -1.60 0.24 -18.06
CA TRP A 11 -1.37 -0.46 -16.78
C TRP A 11 -1.56 0.46 -15.55
N GLU A 12 -1.58 1.78 -15.73
CA GLU A 12 -1.92 2.76 -14.70
C GLU A 12 -3.42 3.05 -14.65
N ASN A 13 -4.22 2.50 -15.56
CA ASN A 13 -5.67 2.65 -15.48
C ASN A 13 -6.17 1.94 -14.22
N TYR A 14 -6.94 2.66 -13.39
CA TYR A 14 -7.57 2.11 -12.18
C TYR A 14 -8.37 0.86 -12.50
N LEU A 15 -9.08 0.83 -13.63
CA LEU A 15 -9.81 -0.34 -14.07
C LEU A 15 -8.88 -1.55 -14.21
N VAL A 16 -7.74 -1.42 -14.89
CA VAL A 16 -6.79 -2.52 -15.09
C VAL A 16 -6.12 -2.94 -13.79
N ARG A 17 -5.78 -1.96 -12.93
CA ARG A 17 -5.12 -2.21 -11.64
C ARG A 17 -5.97 -3.03 -10.68
N TYR A 18 -7.28 -2.86 -10.71
CA TYR A 18 -8.18 -3.53 -9.77
C TYR A 18 -8.98 -4.67 -10.43
N LEU A 19 -9.41 -4.55 -11.68
CA LEU A 19 -10.24 -5.55 -12.35
C LEU A 19 -9.52 -6.90 -12.52
N MET A 20 -8.27 -6.88 -12.98
CA MET A 20 -7.51 -8.12 -13.22
C MET A 20 -7.30 -8.92 -11.91
N PRO A 21 -6.79 -8.31 -10.82
CA PRO A 21 -6.75 -8.98 -9.52
C PRO A 21 -8.13 -9.40 -9.01
N SER A 22 -9.19 -8.62 -9.23
CA SER A 22 -10.54 -9.01 -8.76
C SER A 22 -11.09 -10.25 -9.49
N ILE A 23 -10.81 -10.41 -10.79
CA ILE A 23 -11.16 -11.63 -11.54
C ILE A 23 -10.36 -12.82 -11.00
N ALA A 24 -9.05 -12.64 -10.78
CA ALA A 24 -8.23 -13.67 -10.17
C ALA A 24 -8.72 -14.05 -8.77
N GLY A 25 -9.06 -13.06 -7.94
CA GLY A 25 -9.62 -13.24 -6.61
C GLY A 25 -10.92 -14.04 -6.62
N ALA A 26 -11.81 -13.81 -7.60
CA ALA A 26 -13.03 -14.60 -7.73
C ALA A 26 -12.73 -16.08 -8.01
N VAL A 27 -11.75 -16.36 -8.87
CA VAL A 27 -11.29 -17.74 -9.15
C VAL A 27 -10.64 -18.35 -7.91
N ILE A 28 -9.79 -17.62 -7.21
CA ILE A 28 -9.11 -18.05 -5.98
C ILE A 28 -10.12 -18.37 -4.89
N VAL A 29 -11.09 -17.48 -4.63
CA VAL A 29 -12.13 -17.71 -3.63
C VAL A 29 -12.96 -18.94 -3.98
N ASN A 30 -13.34 -19.12 -5.25
CA ASN A 30 -14.08 -20.32 -5.65
C ASN A 30 -13.23 -21.60 -5.44
N TRP A 31 -11.93 -21.55 -5.75
CA TRP A 31 -11.00 -22.64 -5.52
C TRP A 31 -10.86 -22.97 -4.02
N LEU A 32 -10.63 -21.96 -3.18
CA LEU A 32 -10.55 -22.10 -1.72
C LEU A 32 -11.84 -22.67 -1.13
N ALA A 33 -12.99 -22.13 -1.52
CA ALA A 33 -14.29 -22.58 -1.02
C ALA A 33 -14.57 -24.04 -1.45
N THR A 34 -14.16 -24.43 -2.65
CA THR A 34 -14.23 -25.82 -3.10
C THR A 34 -13.31 -26.74 -2.30
N ALA A 35 -12.08 -26.29 -2.01
CA ALA A 35 -11.13 -27.04 -1.20
C ALA A 35 -11.59 -27.22 0.26
N ALA A 36 -12.25 -26.21 0.82
CA ALA A 36 -12.81 -26.25 2.17
C ALA A 36 -13.98 -27.24 2.31
N GLY A 37 -14.76 -27.41 1.24
CA GLY A 37 -15.87 -28.36 1.15
C GLY A 37 -17.26 -27.71 1.19
N LEU A 38 -18.27 -28.58 1.14
CA LEU A 38 -19.66 -28.18 0.93
C LEU A 38 -20.22 -27.23 2.00
N GLU A 39 -20.01 -27.56 3.27
CA GLU A 39 -20.53 -26.76 4.39
C GLU A 39 -19.93 -25.36 4.42
N PHE A 40 -18.66 -25.22 4.05
CA PHE A 40 -18.01 -23.92 3.94
C PHE A 40 -18.60 -23.07 2.81
N ARG A 41 -18.87 -23.67 1.65
CA ARG A 41 -19.56 -23.00 0.53
C ARG A 41 -20.93 -22.50 0.95
N LYS A 42 -21.70 -23.28 1.72
CA LYS A 42 -23.02 -22.87 2.25
C LYS A 42 -22.92 -21.67 3.19
N ILE A 43 -21.91 -21.62 4.07
CA ILE A 43 -21.69 -20.46 4.95
C ILE A 43 -21.40 -19.19 4.13
N LEU A 44 -20.69 -19.32 3.01
CA LEU A 44 -20.43 -18.24 2.08
C LEU A 44 -21.59 -17.98 1.09
N LEU A 45 -22.74 -18.65 1.27
CA LEU A 45 -23.89 -18.55 0.37
C LEU A 45 -23.57 -18.86 -1.10
N LEU A 46 -22.52 -19.66 -1.33
CA LEU A 46 -22.11 -20.10 -2.65
C LEU A 46 -22.87 -21.36 -3.02
N ASP A 47 -23.53 -21.34 -4.19
CA ASP A 47 -24.27 -22.49 -4.68
C ASP A 47 -23.35 -23.72 -4.86
N VAL A 48 -23.96 -24.87 -4.65
CA VAL A 48 -23.39 -26.22 -4.60
C VAL A 48 -23.60 -26.94 -5.94
N GLY A 49 -24.58 -26.50 -6.72
CA GLY A 49 -24.97 -27.14 -7.98
C GLY A 49 -24.00 -26.88 -9.12
N VAL A 50 -23.58 -27.94 -9.81
CA VAL A 50 -22.74 -27.90 -11.03
C VAL A 50 -23.55 -27.50 -12.28
N ALA A 51 -24.88 -27.38 -12.18
CA ALA A 51 -25.77 -27.31 -13.35
C ALA A 51 -25.80 -25.92 -14.03
N SER A 52 -25.43 -24.85 -13.35
CA SER A 52 -25.08 -23.55 -13.96
C SER A 52 -24.61 -22.61 -12.85
N VAL A 53 -23.53 -21.86 -13.09
CA VAL A 53 -23.15 -20.81 -12.14
C VAL A 53 -24.22 -19.72 -12.23
N GLN A 54 -25.11 -19.68 -11.25
CA GLN A 54 -26.18 -18.69 -11.22
C GLN A 54 -25.59 -17.28 -11.05
N THR A 55 -26.30 -16.27 -11.57
CA THR A 55 -25.90 -14.86 -11.45
C THR A 55 -25.60 -14.44 -10.00
N PRO A 56 -26.38 -14.84 -8.97
CA PRO A 56 -26.06 -14.52 -7.58
C PRO A 56 -24.72 -15.11 -7.12
N THR A 57 -24.41 -16.34 -7.51
CA THR A 57 -23.12 -16.99 -7.19
C THR A 57 -21.96 -16.26 -7.85
N LEU A 58 -22.10 -15.86 -9.12
CA LEU A 58 -21.09 -15.04 -9.81
C LEU A 58 -20.88 -13.70 -9.10
N PHE A 59 -21.96 -13.04 -8.70
CA PHE A 59 -21.91 -11.76 -8.00
C PHE A 59 -21.22 -11.90 -6.64
N LEU A 60 -21.56 -12.92 -5.85
CA LEU A 60 -20.90 -13.21 -4.57
C LEU A 60 -19.42 -13.56 -4.75
N LEU A 61 -19.08 -14.40 -5.74
CA LEU A 61 -17.68 -14.71 -6.05
C LEU A 61 -16.90 -13.45 -6.44
N PHE A 62 -17.50 -12.56 -7.22
CA PHE A 62 -16.89 -11.28 -7.55
C PHE A 62 -16.70 -10.42 -6.29
N LEU A 63 -17.71 -10.29 -5.42
CA LEU A 63 -17.60 -9.52 -4.17
C LEU A 63 -16.52 -10.08 -3.25
N TYR A 64 -16.53 -11.39 -2.99
CA TYR A 64 -15.52 -12.03 -2.16
C TYR A 64 -14.13 -11.97 -2.81
N GLY A 65 -14.04 -12.11 -4.13
CA GLY A 65 -12.80 -11.95 -4.89
C GLY A 65 -12.22 -10.55 -4.76
N ASN A 66 -13.05 -9.51 -4.90
CA ASN A 66 -12.64 -8.12 -4.67
C ASN A 66 -12.18 -7.90 -3.23
N LEU A 67 -12.90 -8.44 -2.25
CA LEU A 67 -12.51 -8.32 -0.84
C LEU A 67 -11.17 -9.02 -0.59
N PHE A 68 -10.99 -10.22 -1.14
CA PHE A 68 -9.78 -11.01 -1.01
C PHE A 68 -8.57 -10.31 -1.64
N CYS A 69 -8.70 -9.80 -2.86
CA CYS A 69 -7.60 -9.08 -3.53
C CYS A 69 -7.25 -7.78 -2.79
N TYR A 70 -8.27 -7.07 -2.25
CA TYR A 70 -8.07 -5.86 -1.46
C TYR A 70 -7.28 -6.15 -0.18
N ILE A 71 -7.68 -7.15 0.60
CA ILE A 71 -6.95 -7.56 1.83
C ILE A 71 -5.54 -8.06 1.48
N SER A 72 -5.41 -8.84 0.40
CA SER A 72 -4.11 -9.34 -0.06
C SER A 72 -3.12 -8.20 -0.35
N SER A 73 -3.62 -7.05 -0.83
CA SER A 73 -2.81 -5.89 -1.18
C SER A 73 -2.35 -5.03 0.01
N TYR A 74 -2.84 -5.28 1.22
CA TYR A 74 -2.51 -4.47 2.42
C TYR A 74 -1.02 -4.29 2.71
N PRO A 75 -0.15 -5.30 2.59
CA PRO A 75 1.28 -5.12 2.83
C PRO A 75 1.94 -4.09 1.90
N ILE A 76 1.38 -3.83 0.72
CA ILE A 76 1.89 -2.82 -0.22
C ILE A 76 1.95 -1.43 0.41
N LEU A 77 1.00 -1.10 1.29
CA LEU A 77 1.01 0.15 2.06
C LEU A 77 2.28 0.25 2.92
N GLY A 78 2.69 -0.87 3.53
CA GLY A 78 3.94 -0.99 4.27
C GLY A 78 5.17 -0.70 3.38
N PHE A 79 5.20 -1.26 2.17
CA PHE A 79 6.26 -1.00 1.20
C PHE A 79 6.33 0.48 0.77
N HIS A 80 5.20 1.15 0.59
CA HIS A 80 5.21 2.57 0.26
C HIS A 80 5.82 3.45 1.35
N VAL A 81 5.59 3.12 2.62
CA VAL A 81 6.18 3.84 3.76
C VAL A 81 7.65 3.49 3.94
N THR A 82 8.01 2.23 3.75
CA THR A 82 9.37 1.71 4.00
C THR A 82 10.33 1.91 2.84
N ARG A 83 9.86 2.33 1.66
CA ARG A 83 10.74 2.64 0.50
C ARG A 83 11.91 3.58 0.82
N VAL A 84 11.74 4.48 1.80
CA VAL A 84 12.80 5.41 2.23
C VAL A 84 14.01 4.70 2.84
N ILE A 85 13.82 3.52 3.44
CA ILE A 85 14.91 2.71 4.01
C ILE A 85 15.36 1.58 3.07
N ASP A 86 14.57 1.27 2.04
CA ASP A 86 14.87 0.20 1.07
C ASP A 86 15.84 0.67 -0.02
N PHE A 87 15.82 1.96 -0.36
CA PHE A 87 16.68 2.53 -1.39
C PHE A 87 17.69 3.50 -0.78
N GLU A 88 18.95 3.07 -0.68
CA GLU A 88 20.06 3.92 -0.27
C GLU A 88 20.87 4.32 -1.50
N ARG A 89 20.98 5.64 -1.76
CA ARG A 89 21.71 6.21 -2.92
C ARG A 89 21.29 5.63 -4.28
N GLY A 90 20.03 5.25 -4.43
CA GLY A 90 19.48 4.70 -5.68
C GLY A 90 19.72 3.20 -5.89
N ALA A 91 20.35 2.51 -4.93
CA ALA A 91 20.49 1.06 -4.93
C ALA A 91 19.57 0.43 -3.87
N LEU A 92 19.08 -0.79 -4.16
CA LEU A 92 18.42 -1.62 -3.16
C LEU A 92 19.39 -1.92 -2.02
N ARG A 93 18.95 -1.66 -0.79
CA ARG A 93 19.71 -1.99 0.40
C ARG A 93 19.79 -3.51 0.53
N LYS A 94 21.00 -4.06 0.45
CA LYS A 94 21.23 -5.49 0.61
C LYS A 94 21.13 -5.84 2.10
N GLY A 95 20.08 -6.55 2.49
CA GLY A 95 19.91 -7.06 3.85
C GLY A 95 18.97 -8.26 3.88
N PHE A 96 19.17 -9.17 4.82
CA PHE A 96 18.31 -10.35 4.99
C PHE A 96 16.86 -9.98 5.39
N PHE A 97 16.67 -8.80 5.97
CA PHE A 97 15.36 -8.23 6.33
C PHE A 97 14.85 -7.22 5.30
N ASP A 98 15.38 -7.24 4.08
CA ASP A 98 14.79 -6.49 2.97
C ASP A 98 13.36 -6.98 2.72
N GLY A 99 12.42 -6.05 2.60
CA GLY A 99 11.01 -6.40 2.46
C GLY A 99 10.72 -7.24 1.23
N TYR A 100 11.34 -6.91 0.10
CA TYR A 100 11.09 -7.59 -1.16
C TYR A 100 11.62 -9.02 -1.13
N ILE A 101 12.81 -9.22 -0.55
CA ILE A 101 13.40 -10.54 -0.33
C ILE A 101 12.50 -11.37 0.60
N VAL A 102 12.07 -10.79 1.73
CA VAL A 102 11.21 -11.49 2.70
C VAL A 102 9.86 -11.87 2.08
N THR A 103 9.23 -10.98 1.31
CA THR A 103 7.99 -11.30 0.59
C THR A 103 8.21 -12.39 -0.47
N ALA A 104 9.29 -12.33 -1.25
CA ALA A 104 9.61 -13.35 -2.24
C ALA A 104 9.88 -14.72 -1.60
N MET A 105 10.59 -14.76 -0.48
CA MET A 105 10.81 -15.98 0.31
C MET A 105 9.51 -16.53 0.87
N LEU A 106 8.65 -15.67 1.44
CA LEU A 106 7.34 -16.09 1.93
C LEU A 106 6.48 -16.69 0.81
N ALA A 107 6.43 -16.02 -0.35
CA ALA A 107 5.71 -16.51 -1.53
C ALA A 107 6.24 -17.87 -1.99
N LEU A 108 7.57 -18.01 -2.14
CA LEU A 108 8.21 -19.25 -2.55
C LEU A 108 7.95 -20.40 -1.57
N VAL A 109 8.15 -20.15 -0.26
CA VAL A 109 7.90 -21.16 0.78
C VAL A 109 6.43 -21.56 0.79
N THR A 110 5.51 -20.61 0.63
CA THR A 110 4.08 -20.89 0.58
C THR A 110 3.72 -21.75 -0.64
N LEU A 111 4.27 -21.46 -1.81
CA LEU A 111 4.09 -22.26 -3.02
C LEU A 111 4.65 -23.69 -2.86
N ILE A 112 5.81 -23.83 -2.24
CA ILE A 112 6.41 -25.14 -1.94
C ILE A 112 5.53 -25.92 -0.96
N LEU A 113 5.09 -25.31 0.14
CA LEU A 113 4.22 -25.99 1.10
C LEU A 113 2.87 -26.37 0.50
N THR A 114 2.27 -25.50 -0.30
CA THR A 114 1.00 -25.78 -0.97
C THR A 114 1.13 -26.93 -1.98
N SER A 115 2.28 -27.06 -2.65
CA SER A 115 2.52 -28.13 -3.63
C SER A 115 2.93 -29.46 -3.00
N VAL A 116 3.69 -29.46 -1.90
CA VAL A 116 4.21 -30.68 -1.25
C VAL A 116 3.27 -31.20 -0.16
N CYS A 117 2.57 -30.31 0.55
CA CYS A 117 1.68 -30.67 1.66
C CYS A 117 0.22 -30.76 1.22
N PHE A 118 -0.09 -31.57 0.20
CA PHE A 118 -1.48 -31.76 -0.23
C PHE A 118 -2.37 -32.33 0.90
N GLU A 119 -1.76 -33.06 1.83
CA GLU A 119 -2.33 -33.47 3.12
C GLU A 119 -1.33 -33.11 4.24
N PRO A 120 -1.26 -31.84 4.67
CA PRO A 120 -0.44 -31.49 5.81
C PRO A 120 -0.92 -32.31 7.01
N SER A 121 0.00 -32.81 7.84
CA SER A 121 -0.42 -33.25 9.17
C SER A 121 -1.23 -32.10 9.81
N ALA A 122 -2.41 -32.40 10.36
CA ALA A 122 -3.38 -31.37 10.79
C ALA A 122 -2.74 -30.28 11.66
N LYS A 123 -1.73 -30.64 12.46
CA LYS A 123 -0.98 -29.68 13.30
C LYS A 123 -0.04 -28.77 12.51
N ALA A 124 0.70 -29.29 11.52
CA ALA A 124 1.63 -28.49 10.73
C ALA A 124 0.91 -27.50 9.80
N GLY A 125 -0.23 -27.92 9.22
CA GLY A 125 -1.05 -27.06 8.35
C GLY A 125 -1.73 -25.91 9.09
N ILE A 126 -1.90 -26.01 10.42
CA ILE A 126 -2.37 -24.90 11.26
C ILE A 126 -1.20 -24.01 11.66
N ILE A 127 -0.14 -24.59 12.25
CA ILE A 127 0.91 -23.79 12.88
C ILE A 127 1.74 -23.01 11.84
N ALA A 128 2.08 -23.63 10.70
CA ALA A 128 3.00 -23.02 9.74
C ALA A 128 2.44 -21.72 9.11
N PRO A 129 1.19 -21.66 8.61
CA PRO A 129 0.65 -20.41 8.06
C PRO A 129 0.60 -19.28 9.08
N PHE A 130 0.14 -19.55 10.30
CA PHE A 130 0.09 -18.54 11.36
C PHE A 130 1.49 -18.06 11.76
N LEU A 131 2.45 -18.96 11.89
CA LEU A 131 3.83 -18.61 12.20
C LEU A 131 4.43 -17.73 11.10
N PHE A 132 4.27 -18.12 9.83
CA PHE A 132 4.81 -17.38 8.70
C PHE A 132 4.20 -16.00 8.54
N VAL A 133 2.86 -15.88 8.66
CA VAL A 133 2.20 -14.57 8.64
C VAL A 133 2.65 -13.71 9.82
N THR A 134 2.79 -14.30 11.01
CA THR A 134 3.23 -13.55 12.20
C THR A 134 4.67 -13.04 12.04
N VAL A 135 5.59 -13.88 11.58
CA VAL A 135 6.98 -13.47 11.30
C VAL A 135 7.03 -12.41 10.22
N TYR A 136 6.27 -12.57 9.14
CA TYR A 136 6.15 -11.59 8.07
C TYR A 136 5.67 -10.24 8.59
N VAL A 137 4.58 -10.24 9.36
CA VAL A 137 4.00 -9.03 9.97
C VAL A 137 4.99 -8.37 10.93
N ALA A 138 5.69 -9.14 11.78
CA ALA A 138 6.70 -8.61 12.68
C ALA A 138 7.84 -7.90 11.93
N ILE A 139 8.31 -8.48 10.82
CA ILE A 139 9.31 -7.85 9.95
C ILE A 139 8.77 -6.56 9.34
N GLN A 140 7.52 -6.56 8.82
CA GLN A 140 6.92 -5.36 8.26
C GLN A 140 6.76 -4.24 9.30
N LEU A 141 6.33 -4.57 10.52
CA LEU A 141 6.23 -3.61 11.62
C LEU A 141 7.59 -3.06 12.04
N TYR A 142 8.62 -3.90 12.12
CA TYR A 142 9.99 -3.46 12.37
C TYR A 142 10.47 -2.46 11.31
N ARG A 143 10.20 -2.74 10.03
CA ARG A 143 10.55 -1.85 8.92
C ARG A 143 9.79 -0.53 9.01
N ILE A 144 8.49 -0.56 9.31
CA ILE A 144 7.68 0.65 9.53
C ILE A 144 8.27 1.49 10.67
N ARG A 145 8.64 0.85 11.79
CA ARG A 145 9.30 1.53 12.91
C ARG A 145 10.64 2.14 12.52
N ALA A 146 11.45 1.46 11.71
CA ALA A 146 12.73 1.98 11.19
C ALA A 146 12.55 3.17 10.22
N ALA A 147 11.44 3.21 9.46
CA ALA A 147 11.07 4.35 8.62
C ALA A 147 10.61 5.58 9.44
N LEU A 148 10.17 5.36 10.69
CA LEU A 148 9.82 6.42 11.64
C LEU A 148 11.00 6.92 12.48
N ASP A 149 12.18 6.30 12.35
CA ASP A 149 13.39 6.77 13.04
C ASP A 149 13.65 8.24 12.75
N GLN A 150 14.14 8.91 13.79
CA GLN A 150 14.42 10.34 13.74
C GLN A 150 15.77 10.60 13.07
N VAL A 151 15.79 11.53 12.12
CA VAL A 151 16.97 12.02 11.42
C VAL A 151 17.00 13.54 11.42
N SER A 152 18.21 14.11 11.42
CA SER A 152 18.41 15.53 11.11
C SER A 152 18.36 15.71 9.60
N PHE A 153 17.52 16.61 9.11
CA PHE A 153 17.36 16.85 7.68
C PHE A 153 17.61 18.32 7.36
N ASN A 154 18.52 18.59 6.43
CA ASN A 154 18.86 19.94 6.01
C ASN A 154 17.64 20.63 5.37
N GLY A 155 17.21 21.74 5.95
CA GLY A 155 15.99 22.47 5.55
C GLY A 155 14.79 22.26 6.48
N LEU A 156 14.93 21.47 7.55
CA LEU A 156 13.94 21.37 8.62
C LEU A 156 14.62 21.64 9.97
N ASN A 157 14.00 22.46 10.82
CA ASN A 157 14.52 22.73 12.16
C ASN A 157 14.23 21.53 13.08
N GLY A 158 15.29 20.86 13.53
CA GLY A 158 15.23 19.76 14.50
C GLY A 158 15.17 18.36 13.87
N LYS A 159 14.85 17.36 14.71
CA LYS A 159 14.73 15.96 14.30
C LYS A 159 13.34 15.67 13.73
N THR A 160 13.29 14.96 12.62
CA THR A 160 12.04 14.49 11.97
C THR A 160 12.15 13.03 11.56
N SER A 161 11.03 12.37 11.26
CA SER A 161 11.07 10.98 10.79
C SER A 161 11.64 10.89 9.37
N LYS A 162 12.35 9.79 9.05
CA LYS A 162 12.88 9.54 7.70
C LYS A 162 11.80 9.64 6.63
N VAL A 163 10.63 9.06 6.89
CA VAL A 163 9.48 9.12 5.98
C VAL A 163 9.03 10.56 5.70
N PHE A 164 8.95 11.42 6.72
CA PHE A 164 8.56 12.81 6.54
C PHE A 164 9.65 13.60 5.80
N ALA A 165 10.92 13.43 6.18
CA ALA A 165 12.05 14.07 5.51
C ALA A 165 12.08 13.72 4.01
N TYR A 166 11.85 12.45 3.69
CA TYR A 166 11.81 11.97 2.31
C TYR A 166 10.64 12.55 1.51
N SER A 167 9.43 12.51 2.06
CA SER A 167 8.26 13.14 1.42
C SER A 167 8.50 14.63 1.19
N TYR A 168 9.02 15.35 2.20
CA TYR A 168 9.38 16.76 2.08
C TYR A 168 10.41 17.01 0.96
N ALA A 169 11.47 16.20 0.91
CA ALA A 169 12.54 16.32 -0.08
C ALA A 169 12.04 16.11 -1.51
N ILE A 170 11.18 15.10 -1.72
CA ILE A 170 10.58 14.84 -3.04
C ILE A 170 9.70 16.00 -3.45
N SER A 171 8.79 16.45 -2.59
CA SER A 171 7.88 17.53 -2.91
C SER A 171 8.62 18.82 -3.24
N LYS A 172 9.71 19.11 -2.52
CA LYS A 172 10.56 20.27 -2.82
C LYS A 172 11.25 20.14 -4.18
N ARG A 173 11.82 18.97 -4.50
CA ARG A 173 12.47 18.75 -5.79
C ARG A 173 11.49 18.82 -6.97
N ARG A 174 10.30 18.24 -6.83
CA ARG A 174 9.27 18.27 -7.87
C ARG A 174 8.70 19.68 -8.05
N GLY A 175 8.47 20.39 -6.94
CA GLY A 175 8.03 21.77 -6.98
C GLY A 175 9.00 22.69 -7.71
N VAL A 176 10.31 22.54 -7.50
CA VAL A 176 11.34 23.34 -8.23
C VAL A 176 11.33 23.07 -9.73
N VAL A 177 11.11 21.82 -10.17
CA VAL A 177 11.05 21.50 -11.61
C VAL A 177 9.81 22.10 -12.25
N GLU A 178 8.67 22.02 -11.57
CA GLU A 178 7.43 22.61 -12.05
C GLU A 178 7.49 24.15 -12.07
N GLU A 179 8.10 24.77 -11.05
CA GLU A 179 8.39 26.20 -10.99
C GLU A 179 9.18 26.66 -12.22
N VAL A 180 10.30 26.00 -12.55
CA VAL A 180 11.10 26.34 -13.74
C VAL A 180 10.28 26.27 -15.04
N SER A 181 9.29 25.37 -15.11
CA SER A 181 8.41 25.27 -16.27
C SER A 181 7.37 26.40 -16.33
N VAL A 182 6.79 26.78 -15.19
CA VAL A 182 5.79 27.85 -15.07
C VAL A 182 6.44 29.21 -15.27
N THR A 183 7.60 29.49 -14.64
CA THR A 183 8.33 30.75 -14.82
C THR A 183 8.75 30.97 -16.28
N LYS A 184 9.18 29.92 -16.98
CA LYS A 184 9.49 30.00 -18.42
C LYS A 184 8.27 30.29 -19.30
N GLN A 185 7.08 29.91 -18.84
CA GLN A 185 5.82 30.17 -19.54
C GLN A 185 5.33 31.59 -19.25
N LEU A 186 5.32 31.99 -17.98
CA LEU A 186 5.01 33.36 -17.56
C LEU A 186 5.95 34.38 -18.20
N SER A 187 7.26 34.11 -18.26
CA SER A 187 8.23 35.01 -18.91
C SER A 187 8.03 35.14 -20.42
N LYS A 188 7.36 34.17 -21.07
CA LYS A 188 6.96 34.29 -22.48
C LYS A 188 5.70 35.14 -22.64
N ASP A 189 4.82 35.10 -21.66
CA ASP A 189 3.56 35.86 -21.65
C ASP A 189 3.76 37.30 -21.15
N GLN A 190 4.84 37.60 -20.42
CA GLN A 190 5.17 38.90 -19.82
C GLN A 190 5.95 39.88 -20.72
N VAL A 191 5.96 39.68 -22.05
CA VAL A 191 6.59 40.65 -22.98
C VAL A 191 5.88 42.02 -22.96
N ASP A 192 4.70 42.15 -22.35
CA ASP A 192 3.98 43.41 -22.18
C ASP A 192 3.60 43.70 -20.70
N GLY A 193 4.33 44.59 -20.02
CA GLY A 193 3.81 45.31 -18.84
C GLY A 193 4.65 45.30 -17.55
N ASP A 194 5.06 46.50 -17.12
CA ASP A 194 5.80 46.84 -15.90
C ASP A 194 4.97 46.65 -14.61
N THR A 195 5.23 45.56 -13.86
CA THR A 195 4.67 45.32 -12.51
C THR A 195 5.60 44.41 -11.68
N GLY A 196 6.76 44.92 -11.26
CA GLY A 196 7.76 44.15 -10.50
C GLY A 196 7.29 43.62 -9.13
N ASP A 197 6.60 44.42 -8.32
CA ASP A 197 6.26 44.03 -6.93
C ASP A 197 5.12 43.01 -6.83
N LYS A 198 4.13 43.07 -7.71
CA LYS A 198 3.04 42.07 -7.74
C LYS A 198 3.53 40.71 -8.21
N PHE A 199 4.54 40.71 -9.08
CA PHE A 199 5.15 39.49 -9.59
C PHE A 199 5.86 38.70 -8.48
N ASP A 200 6.55 39.37 -7.56
CA ASP A 200 7.30 38.71 -6.48
C ASP A 200 6.36 38.06 -5.45
N GLU A 201 5.27 38.73 -5.06
CA GLU A 201 4.25 38.14 -4.16
C GLU A 201 3.50 36.98 -4.81
N GLU A 202 3.10 37.12 -6.08
CA GLU A 202 2.38 36.08 -6.81
C GLU A 202 3.27 34.85 -7.05
N SER A 203 4.57 35.08 -7.32
CA SER A 203 5.60 34.05 -7.48
C SER A 203 5.82 33.24 -6.19
N GLU A 204 5.97 33.90 -5.03
CA GLU A 204 6.13 33.21 -3.74
C GLU A 204 4.88 32.42 -3.33
N TRP A 205 3.68 32.96 -3.57
CA TRP A 205 2.44 32.24 -3.34
C TRP A 205 2.34 30.98 -4.23
N HIS A 206 2.72 31.09 -5.51
CA HIS A 206 2.75 29.97 -6.45
C HIS A 206 3.73 28.88 -6.01
N LYS A 207 4.93 29.26 -5.55
CA LYS A 207 5.93 28.32 -5.01
C LYS A 207 5.37 27.54 -3.81
N LYS A 208 4.72 28.24 -2.90
CA LYS A 208 4.13 27.65 -1.69
C LYS A 208 2.97 26.71 -2.02
N SER A 209 2.14 27.04 -3.02
CA SER A 209 0.99 26.22 -3.42
C SER A 209 1.42 24.93 -4.16
N ILE A 210 2.41 25.01 -5.05
CA ILE A 210 2.94 23.85 -5.80
C ILE A 210 3.54 22.81 -4.84
N TRP A 211 4.43 23.23 -3.93
CA TRP A 211 5.07 22.31 -2.99
C TRP A 211 4.05 21.58 -2.10
N ARG A 212 3.00 22.27 -1.64
CA ARG A 212 1.91 21.68 -0.84
C ARG A 212 1.18 20.60 -1.63
N ARG A 213 0.84 20.89 -2.89
CA ARG A 213 0.16 19.93 -3.77
C ARG A 213 1.01 18.68 -3.98
N GLU A 214 2.29 18.86 -4.32
CA GLU A 214 3.23 17.74 -4.51
C GLU A 214 3.43 16.90 -3.23
N PHE A 215 3.34 17.53 -2.06
CA PHE A 215 3.36 16.82 -0.78
C PHE A 215 2.10 16.00 -0.54
N ILE A 216 0.92 16.59 -0.78
CA ILE A 216 -0.37 15.91 -0.67
C ILE A 216 -0.43 14.73 -1.66
N ASP A 217 0.06 14.89 -2.88
CA ASP A 217 0.09 13.82 -3.88
C ASP A 217 1.07 12.72 -3.51
N THR A 218 2.25 13.05 -2.97
CA THR A 218 3.19 12.05 -2.44
C THR A 218 2.58 11.27 -1.27
N TYR A 219 1.88 11.97 -0.37
CA TYR A 219 1.15 11.36 0.75
C TYR A 219 0.00 10.47 0.27
N ARG A 220 -0.77 10.92 -0.72
CA ARG A 220 -1.85 10.14 -1.34
C ARG A 220 -1.30 8.88 -1.96
N HIS A 221 -0.21 8.98 -2.72
CA HIS A 221 0.44 7.82 -3.34
C HIS A 221 0.99 6.82 -2.31
N MET A 222 1.34 7.24 -1.10
CA MET A 222 1.72 6.31 -0.03
C MET A 222 0.54 5.46 0.49
N ARG A 223 -0.70 5.88 0.23
CA ARG A 223 -1.93 5.22 0.65
C ARG A 223 -2.66 4.50 -0.48
N GLU A 224 -2.13 4.55 -1.71
CA GLU A 224 -2.69 3.87 -2.88
C GLU A 224 -1.89 2.60 -3.22
N HIS A 225 -2.57 1.56 -3.71
CA HIS A 225 -1.91 0.32 -4.13
C HIS A 225 -1.30 0.50 -5.53
N GLY A 226 0.03 0.48 -5.64
CA GLY A 226 0.73 1.00 -6.82
C GLY A 226 0.96 0.02 -7.99
N ASN A 227 1.06 -1.30 -7.76
CA ASN A 227 1.52 -2.25 -8.77
C ASN A 227 0.70 -3.55 -8.81
N SER A 228 -0.03 -3.78 -9.91
CA SER A 228 -0.89 -4.96 -10.13
C SER A 228 -0.16 -6.29 -10.07
N ALA A 229 1.07 -6.37 -10.59
CA ALA A 229 1.86 -7.61 -10.54
C ALA A 229 2.27 -7.96 -9.10
N PHE A 230 2.58 -6.94 -8.30
CA PHE A 230 2.92 -7.14 -6.89
C PHE A 230 1.69 -7.52 -6.05
N ILE A 231 0.52 -6.93 -6.34
CA ILE A 231 -0.77 -7.35 -5.76
C ILE A 231 -0.99 -8.82 -6.03
N PHE A 232 -0.84 -9.27 -7.28
CA PHE A 232 -1.08 -10.65 -7.66
C PHE A 232 -0.16 -11.65 -6.95
N ILE A 233 1.12 -11.31 -6.74
CA ILE A 233 2.05 -12.16 -5.96
C ILE A 233 1.56 -12.30 -4.50
N LEU A 234 1.17 -11.20 -3.87
CA LEU A 234 0.64 -11.22 -2.51
C LEU A 234 -0.68 -11.98 -2.41
N GLU A 235 -1.53 -11.86 -3.44
CA GLU A 235 -2.80 -12.58 -3.56
C GLU A 235 -2.60 -14.09 -3.63
N LEU A 236 -1.69 -14.57 -4.49
CA LEU A 236 -1.33 -15.99 -4.55
C LEU A 236 -0.70 -16.51 -3.26
N THR A 237 0.13 -15.68 -2.62
CA THR A 237 0.75 -16.01 -1.33
C THR A 237 -0.32 -16.18 -0.25
N LEU A 238 -1.23 -15.21 -0.12
CA LEU A 238 -2.31 -15.30 0.86
C LEU A 238 -3.26 -16.46 0.55
N ALA A 239 -3.51 -16.74 -0.74
CA ALA A 239 -4.34 -17.86 -1.16
C ALA A 239 -3.74 -19.20 -0.71
N GLY A 240 -2.43 -19.42 -0.92
CA GLY A 240 -1.76 -20.63 -0.47
C GLY A 240 -1.79 -20.79 1.06
N LEU A 241 -1.59 -19.70 1.81
CA LEU A 241 -1.69 -19.72 3.27
C LEU A 241 -3.11 -20.07 3.74
N CYS A 242 -4.14 -19.47 3.14
CA CYS A 242 -5.55 -19.81 3.41
C CYS A 242 -5.86 -21.26 3.08
N PHE A 243 -5.36 -21.78 1.95
CA PHE A 243 -5.55 -23.17 1.56
C PHE A 243 -4.98 -24.13 2.60
N LEU A 244 -3.76 -23.90 3.08
CA LEU A 244 -3.13 -24.73 4.12
C LEU A 244 -3.97 -24.77 5.40
N VAL A 245 -4.52 -23.62 5.82
CA VAL A 245 -5.42 -23.53 6.98
C VAL A 245 -6.73 -24.30 6.73
N LEU A 246 -7.36 -24.13 5.57
CA LEU A 246 -8.63 -24.79 5.23
C LEU A 246 -8.53 -26.31 5.23
N VAL A 247 -7.47 -26.84 4.60
CA VAL A 247 -7.22 -28.28 4.54
C VAL A 247 -6.93 -28.83 5.94
N ALA A 248 -6.18 -28.10 6.76
CA ALA A 248 -5.86 -28.54 8.11
C ALA A 248 -7.07 -28.59 9.05
N TYR A 249 -8.03 -27.68 8.89
CA TYR A 249 -9.29 -27.64 9.65
C TYR A 249 -10.45 -28.42 8.99
N LYS A 250 -10.19 -29.19 7.93
CA LYS A 250 -11.23 -29.89 7.15
C LYS A 250 -12.15 -30.78 8.00
N ASN A 251 -11.61 -31.42 9.04
CA ASN A 251 -12.35 -32.33 9.91
C ASN A 251 -13.03 -31.63 11.11
N GLU A 252 -12.66 -30.40 11.42
CA GLU A 252 -13.18 -29.65 12.57
C GLU A 252 -14.53 -28.97 12.23
N GLY A 253 -14.79 -28.73 10.95
CA GLY A 253 -16.02 -28.16 10.43
C GLY A 253 -15.89 -26.72 9.92
N ALA A 254 -16.90 -26.31 9.13
CA ALA A 254 -16.84 -25.08 8.34
C ALA A 254 -16.76 -23.78 9.16
N VAL A 255 -17.32 -23.76 10.38
CA VAL A 255 -17.25 -22.61 11.28
C VAL A 255 -15.81 -22.38 11.77
N TYR A 256 -15.10 -23.45 12.14
CA TYR A 256 -13.70 -23.36 12.56
C TYR A 256 -12.79 -22.96 11.40
N GLN A 257 -13.03 -23.48 10.20
CA GLN A 257 -12.35 -23.05 8.97
C GLN A 257 -12.53 -21.54 8.74
N LEU A 258 -13.76 -21.02 8.85
CA LEU A 258 -14.03 -19.60 8.67
C LEU A 258 -13.35 -18.74 9.74
N ALA A 259 -13.43 -19.16 11.01
CA ALA A 259 -12.78 -18.46 12.12
C ALA A 259 -11.25 -18.41 11.94
N ALA A 260 -10.63 -19.51 11.51
CA ALA A 260 -9.20 -19.59 11.28
C ALA A 260 -8.75 -18.70 10.11
N ILE A 261 -9.47 -18.69 8.98
CA ILE A 261 -9.21 -17.73 7.90
C ILE A 261 -9.37 -16.31 8.40
N GLY A 262 -10.48 -16.01 9.09
CA GLY A 262 -10.74 -14.66 9.61
C GLY A 262 -9.60 -14.15 10.49
N LEU A 263 -9.07 -15.02 11.36
CA LEU A 263 -7.91 -14.70 12.19
C LEU A 263 -6.63 -14.49 11.36
N LEU A 264 -6.36 -15.36 10.38
CA LEU A 264 -5.20 -15.24 9.51
C LEU A 264 -5.22 -13.91 8.73
N LEU A 265 -6.37 -13.55 8.15
CA LEU A 265 -6.59 -12.29 7.44
C LEU A 265 -6.46 -11.07 8.37
N ALA A 266 -6.96 -11.18 9.61
CA ALA A 266 -6.82 -10.12 10.61
C ALA A 266 -5.35 -9.87 10.96
N ILE A 267 -4.55 -10.92 11.16
CA ILE A 267 -3.10 -10.79 11.41
C ILE A 267 -2.42 -10.18 10.18
N TRP A 268 -2.72 -10.67 8.97
CA TRP A 268 -2.18 -10.14 7.71
C TRP A 268 -2.43 -8.64 7.53
N ALA A 269 -3.56 -8.13 8.03
CA ALA A 269 -3.94 -6.72 7.94
C ALA A 269 -3.23 -5.79 8.94
N ILE A 270 -2.55 -6.31 9.96
CA ILE A 270 -1.93 -5.51 11.02
C ILE A 270 -0.99 -4.41 10.48
N PRO A 271 -0.05 -4.67 9.55
CA PRO A 271 0.84 -3.63 9.05
C PRO A 271 0.10 -2.45 8.42
N ALA A 272 -0.98 -2.71 7.68
CA ALA A 272 -1.80 -1.67 7.05
C ALA A 272 -2.52 -0.79 8.08
N MET A 273 -3.01 -1.38 9.18
CA MET A 273 -3.57 -0.60 10.29
C MET A 273 -2.52 0.38 10.87
N PHE A 274 -1.26 -0.04 10.98
CA PHE A 274 -0.18 0.85 11.43
C PHE A 274 0.13 1.96 10.43
N ILE A 275 -0.01 1.72 9.12
CA ILE A 275 0.16 2.78 8.11
C ILE A 275 -0.88 3.88 8.26
N HIS A 276 -2.10 3.55 8.69
CA HIS A 276 -3.10 4.59 9.00
C HIS A 276 -2.58 5.57 10.07
N PHE A 277 -2.00 5.06 11.17
CA PHE A 277 -1.38 5.89 12.20
C PHE A 277 -0.17 6.68 11.69
N VAL A 278 0.66 6.10 10.83
CA VAL A 278 1.76 6.81 10.17
C VAL A 278 1.23 7.98 9.34
N GLY A 279 0.11 7.79 8.64
CA GLY A 279 -0.52 8.85 7.87
C GLY A 279 -0.96 10.02 8.76
N GLN A 280 -1.64 9.73 9.87
CA GLN A 280 -2.02 10.74 10.87
C GLN A 280 -0.80 11.48 11.44
N HIS A 281 0.30 10.77 11.70
CA HIS A 281 1.55 11.37 12.17
C HIS A 281 2.13 12.37 11.15
N ILE A 282 2.18 11.98 9.87
CA ILE A 282 2.68 12.84 8.79
C ILE A 282 1.78 14.06 8.61
N GLU A 283 0.47 13.88 8.63
CA GLU A 283 -0.51 14.96 8.49
C GLU A 283 -0.40 15.98 9.62
N ARG A 284 -0.31 15.51 10.88
CA ARG A 284 -0.09 16.40 12.04
C ARG A 284 1.21 17.20 11.88
N ARG A 285 2.31 16.54 11.49
CA ARG A 285 3.60 17.21 11.27
C ARG A 285 3.52 18.24 10.15
N PHE A 286 2.90 17.89 9.03
CA PHE A 286 2.69 18.80 7.91
C PHE A 286 1.93 20.05 8.36
N SER A 287 0.82 19.90 9.11
CA SER A 287 0.04 21.04 9.64
C SER A 287 0.84 21.99 10.55
N TRP A 288 1.84 21.48 11.27
CA TRP A 288 2.71 22.29 12.14
C TRP A 288 3.73 23.08 11.34
N TYR A 289 4.37 22.44 10.36
CA TYR A 289 5.27 23.12 9.44
C TYR A 289 4.52 24.19 8.65
N ASP A 290 3.31 23.86 8.22
CA ASP A 290 2.49 24.75 7.42
C ASP A 290 2.16 26.06 8.15
N ARG A 291 1.80 25.95 9.43
CA ARG A 291 1.57 27.11 10.30
C ARG A 291 2.82 27.97 10.47
N LYS A 292 3.98 27.35 10.71
CA LYS A 292 5.25 28.08 10.88
C LYS A 292 5.69 28.85 9.64
N VAL A 293 5.37 28.35 8.44
CA VAL A 293 5.66 29.03 7.16
C VAL A 293 4.58 30.07 6.80
N SER A 294 3.47 30.13 7.54
CA SER A 294 2.35 31.05 7.27
C SER A 294 2.26 32.21 8.23
N LEU A 295 2.99 32.16 9.34
CA LEU A 295 3.07 33.26 10.29
C LEU A 295 4.20 34.23 9.89
N PRO A 296 3.94 35.54 9.83
CA PRO A 296 5.00 36.54 9.75
C PRO A 296 5.99 36.32 10.89
N THR A 297 7.27 36.54 10.61
CA THR A 297 8.44 36.26 11.46
C THR A 297 8.35 36.85 12.89
N GLU A 298 7.42 37.79 13.13
CA GLU A 298 7.21 38.46 14.41
C GLU A 298 6.33 37.69 15.41
N ALA A 299 5.57 36.67 15.00
CA ALA A 299 4.66 35.95 15.91
C ALA A 299 5.33 34.82 16.73
N ASN A 300 6.67 34.73 16.73
CA ASN A 300 7.40 33.58 17.28
C ASN A 300 7.95 33.78 18.71
N GLN A 301 7.50 34.81 19.45
CA GLN A 301 8.04 35.11 20.79
C GLN A 301 7.07 35.04 21.97
N SER A 302 5.78 34.78 21.79
CA SER A 302 4.86 34.72 22.92
C SER A 302 3.80 33.66 22.71
N ASP A 303 4.14 32.38 22.94
CA ASP A 303 3.25 31.40 23.57
C ASP A 303 3.88 30.00 23.49
N LEU A 304 4.70 29.70 24.51
CA LEU A 304 4.98 28.37 25.04
C LEU A 304 4.80 28.41 26.55
#